data_AF-A0A158S898-F1
#
_entry.id   AF-A0A158S898-F1
#
_cell.length_a   1.000
_cell.length_b   1.000
_cell.length_c   1.000
_cell.angle_alpha   90.00
_cell.angle_beta   90.00
_cell.angle_gamma   90.00
#
_symmetry.space_group_name_H-M   'P 1'
#
loop_
_entity.id
_entity.type
_entity.pdbx_description
1 polymer ?
#
loop_
_entity_poly.entity_id
_entity_poly.type
_entity_poly.pdbx_seq_one_letter_code
_entity_poly.pdbx_strand_id
1 'polypeptide(L)'
;MIEPVAAPADLPFEERYALLLWLYVRYSAEHARITFSKTIAGGERLEWMVEEFVKANHAATRAYAATLIERGLVPDMPLPSLVYAIVGMVRLPFVLAREAQLAMGYDFMKGKAIDAHANCAIQLLMHR
;
A
#
# COMPACT_ATOMS: atom_id res chain seq x y z
N MET A 1 -11.49 5.05 -14.12
CA MET A 1 -11.39 3.60 -13.86
C MET A 1 -9.95 3.36 -13.49
N ILE A 2 -9.65 3.03 -12.22
CA ILE A 2 -8.26 2.75 -11.81
C ILE A 2 -8.00 1.32 -12.27
N GLU A 3 -7.15 1.15 -13.29
CA GLU A 3 -6.64 -0.18 -13.66
C GLU A 3 -6.03 -0.81 -12.41
N PRO A 4 -6.44 -2.03 -12.02
CA PRO A 4 -5.78 -2.71 -10.92
C PRO A 4 -4.30 -2.86 -11.28
N VAL A 5 -3.43 -2.48 -10.34
CA VAL A 5 -2.00 -2.78 -10.43
C VAL A 5 -1.87 -4.30 -10.59
N ALA A 6 -1.54 -4.75 -11.79
CA ALA A 6 -1.46 -6.15 -12.14
C ALA A 6 0.01 -6.55 -12.33
N ALA A 7 0.40 -7.64 -11.69
CA ALA A 7 1.69 -8.29 -11.91
C ALA A 7 1.48 -9.56 -12.76
N PRO A 8 2.47 -9.98 -13.56
CA PRO A 8 2.38 -11.21 -14.34
C PRO A 8 2.03 -12.43 -13.47
N ALA A 9 1.14 -13.28 -13.96
CA ALA A 9 0.61 -14.42 -13.20
C ALA A 9 1.60 -15.59 -13.08
N ASP A 10 2.59 -15.64 -13.96
CA ASP A 10 3.64 -16.65 -14.07
C ASP A 10 4.79 -16.49 -13.07
N LEU A 11 4.87 -15.34 -12.38
CA LEU A 11 5.86 -15.13 -11.33
C LEU A 11 5.56 -15.96 -10.05
N PRO A 12 6.60 -16.44 -9.34
CA PRO A 12 6.47 -16.94 -7.98
C PRO A 12 5.70 -15.94 -7.10
N PHE A 13 4.92 -16.43 -6.13
CA PHE A 13 4.06 -15.57 -5.32
C PHE A 13 4.82 -14.44 -4.63
N GLU A 14 6.00 -14.73 -4.09
CA GLU A 14 6.88 -13.78 -3.41
C GLU A 14 7.31 -12.66 -4.36
N GLU A 15 7.81 -13.02 -5.54
CA GLU A 15 8.23 -12.07 -6.57
C GLU A 15 7.05 -11.24 -7.08
N ARG A 16 5.90 -11.89 -7.29
CA ARG A 16 4.67 -11.23 -7.69
C ARG A 16 4.19 -10.24 -6.64
N TYR A 17 4.19 -10.63 -5.36
CA TYR A 17 3.77 -9.77 -4.27
C TYR A 17 4.73 -8.59 -4.09
N ALA A 18 6.04 -8.81 -4.18
CA ALA A 18 7.04 -7.74 -4.15
C ALA A 18 6.81 -6.73 -5.29
N LEU A 19 6.55 -7.20 -6.52
CA LEU A 19 6.24 -6.34 -7.65
C LEU A 19 4.93 -5.56 -7.45
N LEU A 20 3.87 -6.21 -6.96
CA LEU A 20 2.60 -5.56 -6.65
C LEU A 20 2.78 -4.48 -5.59
N LEU A 21 3.54 -4.75 -4.53
CA LEU A 21 3.82 -3.79 -3.47
C LEU A 21 4.63 -2.60 -4.00
N TRP A 22 5.64 -2.86 -4.85
CA TRP A 22 6.44 -1.82 -5.49
C TRP A 22 5.58 -0.90 -6.36
N LEU A 23 4.76 -1.48 -7.23
CA LEU A 23 3.83 -0.73 -8.09
C LEU A 23 2.80 0.03 -7.26
N TYR A 24 2.32 -0.55 -6.15
CA TYR A 24 1.36 0.11 -5.26
C TYR A 24 1.95 1.33 -4.55
N VAL A 25 3.23 1.27 -4.15
CA VAL A 25 3.96 2.41 -3.60
C VAL A 25 4.09 3.53 -4.63
N ARG A 26 4.47 3.21 -5.87
CA ARG A 26 4.57 4.23 -6.93
C ARG A 26 3.23 4.85 -7.29
N TYR A 27 2.20 4.02 -7.42
CA TYR A 27 0.83 4.50 -7.61
C TYR A 27 0.39 5.44 -6.48
N SER A 28 0.75 5.11 -5.24
CA SER A 28 0.42 5.92 -4.07
C SER A 28 1.17 7.25 -4.04
N ALA A 29 2.39 7.32 -4.57
CA ALA A 29 3.12 8.58 -4.69
C ALA A 29 2.36 9.62 -5.53
N GLU A 30 1.61 9.17 -6.54
CA GLU A 30 0.80 10.04 -7.40
C GLU A 30 -0.58 10.37 -6.78
N HIS A 31 -1.20 9.42 -6.07
CA HIS A 31 -2.63 9.48 -5.75
C HIS A 31 -2.97 9.54 -4.25
N ALA A 32 -2.02 9.30 -3.36
CA ALA A 32 -2.30 9.15 -1.92
C ALA A 32 -2.91 10.42 -1.33
N ARG A 33 -2.36 11.60 -1.61
CA ARG A 33 -2.82 12.87 -1.01
C ARG A 33 -4.29 13.18 -1.33
N ILE A 34 -4.71 12.99 -2.58
CA ILE A 34 -6.09 13.24 -3.02
C ILE A 34 -7.05 12.24 -2.37
N THR A 35 -6.68 10.95 -2.38
CA THR A 35 -7.53 9.88 -1.84
C THR A 35 -7.65 9.98 -0.33
N PHE A 36 -6.55 10.26 0.38
CA PHE A 36 -6.50 10.30 1.84
C PHE A 36 -7.30 11.48 2.41
N SER A 37 -7.22 12.67 1.79
CA SER A 37 -8.02 13.82 2.21
C SER A 37 -9.53 13.55 2.12
N LYS A 38 -9.98 12.78 1.13
CA LYS A 38 -11.40 12.36 1.01
C LYS A 38 -11.81 11.37 2.09
N THR A 39 -10.91 10.48 2.49
CA THR A 39 -11.17 9.53 3.58
C THR A 39 -11.25 10.20 4.94
N ILE A 40 -10.41 11.20 5.22
CA ILE A 40 -10.46 11.95 6.48
C ILE A 40 -11.77 12.76 6.60
N ALA A 41 -12.22 13.36 5.51
CA ALA A 41 -13.43 14.19 5.51
C ALA A 41 -14.71 13.40 5.86
N GLY A 42 -14.77 12.11 5.50
CA GLY A 42 -15.92 11.25 5.82
C GLY A 42 -17.20 11.57 5.04
N GLY A 43 -18.34 11.14 5.60
CA GLY A 43 -19.69 11.41 5.08
C GLY A 43 -20.13 10.51 3.92
N GLU A 44 -21.28 10.84 3.32
CA GLU A 44 -21.92 10.07 2.24
C GLU A 44 -20.98 9.79 1.06
N ARG A 45 -20.06 10.72 0.78
CA ARG A 45 -19.05 10.54 -0.28
C ARG A 45 -18.12 9.37 0.02
N LEU A 46 -17.69 9.21 1.28
CA LEU A 46 -16.85 8.10 1.71
C LEU A 46 -17.63 6.79 1.67
N GLU A 47 -18.88 6.78 2.14
CA GLU A 47 -19.73 5.60 2.11
C GLU A 47 -19.90 5.07 0.68
N TRP A 48 -20.26 5.94 -0.26
CA TRP A 48 -20.32 5.57 -1.68
C TRP A 48 -18.98 5.08 -2.22
N MET A 49 -17.85 5.73 -1.87
CA MET A 49 -16.53 5.25 -2.30
C MET A 49 -16.23 3.86 -1.75
N VAL A 50 -16.69 3.60 -0.51
CA VAL A 50 -16.47 2.32 0.15
C VAL A 50 -17.22 1.21 -0.57
N GLU A 51 -18.50 1.44 -0.86
CA GLU A 51 -19.34 0.48 -1.58
C GLU A 51 -18.83 0.22 -3.00
N GLU A 52 -18.52 1.27 -3.76
CA GLU A 52 -18.22 1.15 -5.19
C GLU A 52 -16.78 0.66 -5.47
N PHE A 53 -15.80 1.01 -4.62
CA PHE A 53 -14.39 0.78 -4.94
C PHE A 53 -13.59 0.13 -3.82
N VAL A 54 -13.73 0.61 -2.58
CA VAL A 54 -12.81 0.22 -1.50
C VAL A 54 -13.05 -1.22 -1.05
N LYS A 55 -14.31 -1.68 -1.00
CA LYS A 55 -14.64 -3.07 -0.63
C LYS A 55 -14.01 -4.08 -1.58
N ALA A 56 -14.12 -3.86 -2.89
CA ALA A 56 -13.53 -4.74 -3.91
C ALA A 56 -11.99 -4.77 -3.79
N ASN A 57 -11.35 -3.60 -3.66
CA ASN A 57 -9.90 -3.51 -3.48
C ASN A 57 -9.41 -4.19 -2.20
N HIS A 58 -10.15 -4.06 -1.09
CA HIS A 58 -9.82 -4.77 0.15
C HIS A 58 -10.02 -6.27 0.03
N ALA A 59 -10.95 -6.78 -0.77
CA ALA A 59 -11.10 -8.22 -0.97
C ALA A 59 -9.83 -8.84 -1.57
N ALA A 60 -9.28 -8.23 -2.62
CA ALA A 60 -8.01 -8.66 -3.21
C ALA A 60 -6.85 -8.53 -2.21
N THR A 61 -6.75 -7.41 -1.49
CA THR A 61 -5.68 -7.17 -0.51
C THR A 61 -5.74 -8.17 0.66
N ARG A 62 -6.96 -8.50 1.14
CA ARG A 62 -7.17 -9.51 2.19
C ARG A 62 -6.73 -10.89 1.74
N ALA A 63 -7.00 -11.28 0.49
CA ALA A 63 -6.55 -12.56 -0.05
C ALA A 63 -5.02 -12.67 -0.06
N TYR A 64 -4.32 -11.63 -0.54
CA TYR A 64 -2.85 -11.59 -0.49
C TYR A 64 -2.32 -11.64 0.95
N ALA A 65 -2.91 -10.85 1.85
CA ALA A 65 -2.50 -10.82 3.25
C ALA A 65 -2.70 -12.16 3.97
N ALA A 66 -3.78 -12.90 3.67
CA ALA A 66 -3.96 -14.27 4.17
C ALA A 66 -2.86 -15.20 3.65
N THR A 67 -2.53 -15.15 2.36
CA THR A 67 -1.46 -15.98 1.79
C THR A 67 -0.07 -15.65 2.36
N LEU A 68 0.20 -14.40 2.74
CA LEU A 68 1.45 -14.04 3.44
C LEU A 68 1.56 -14.77 4.79
N ILE A 69 0.46 -14.85 5.55
CA ILE A 69 0.40 -15.55 6.83
C ILE A 69 0.55 -17.06 6.59
N GLU A 70 -0.21 -17.63 5.66
CA GLU A 70 -0.17 -19.07 5.33
C GLU A 70 1.23 -19.54 4.92
N ARG A 71 2.00 -18.69 4.23
CA ARG A 71 3.38 -18.97 3.80
C ARG A 71 4.43 -18.66 4.86
N GLY A 72 4.04 -18.14 6.03
CA GLY A 72 4.95 -17.76 7.10
C GLY A 72 5.87 -16.58 6.76
N LEU A 73 5.48 -15.75 5.78
CA LEU A 73 6.24 -14.54 5.41
C LEU A 73 6.01 -13.41 6.42
N VAL A 74 4.85 -13.40 7.06
CA VAL A 74 4.53 -12.52 8.20
C VAL A 74 3.96 -13.37 9.35
N PRO A 75 4.06 -12.91 10.62
CA PRO A 75 3.44 -13.60 11.75
C PRO A 75 1.93 -13.74 11.61
N ASP A 76 1.35 -14.73 12.30
CA ASP A 76 -0.10 -14.83 12.45
C ASP A 76 -0.63 -13.64 13.27
N MET A 77 -1.52 -12.87 12.66
CA MET A 77 -2.05 -11.63 13.21
C MET A 77 -3.44 -11.30 12.64
N PRO A 78 -4.23 -10.43 13.31
CA PRO A 78 -5.53 -10.05 12.81
C PRO A 78 -5.46 -9.47 11.39
N LEU A 79 -6.14 -10.11 10.44
CA LEU A 79 -6.11 -9.74 9.02
C LEU A 79 -6.43 -8.26 8.75
N PRO A 80 -7.43 -7.63 9.41
CA PRO A 80 -7.67 -6.19 9.24
C PRO A 80 -6.47 -5.34 9.65
N SER A 81 -5.79 -5.69 10.75
CA SER A 81 -4.61 -4.96 11.22
C SER A 81 -3.45 -5.09 10.24
N LEU A 82 -3.20 -6.28 9.68
CA LEU A 82 -2.18 -6.48 8.65
C LEU A 82 -2.48 -5.66 7.39
N VAL A 83 -3.72 -5.70 6.90
CA VAL A 83 -4.13 -4.94 5.71
C VAL A 83 -3.93 -3.44 5.92
N TYR A 84 -4.33 -2.89 7.07
CA TYR A 84 -4.16 -1.47 7.35
C TYR A 84 -2.71 -1.07 7.67
N ALA A 85 -1.90 -1.98 8.21
CA ALA A 85 -0.45 -1.78 8.33
C ALA A 85 0.20 -1.64 6.95
N ILE A 86 -0.16 -2.51 5.99
CA ILE A 86 0.31 -2.41 4.59
C ILE A 86 -0.16 -1.10 3.96
N VAL A 87 -1.43 -0.74 4.09
CA VAL A 87 -1.96 0.54 3.54
C VAL A 87 -1.23 1.74 4.12
N GLY A 88 -1.02 1.77 5.45
CA GLY A 88 -0.29 2.84 6.14
C GLY A 88 1.15 2.94 5.66
N MET A 89 1.88 1.83 5.68
CA MET A 89 3.27 1.74 5.21
C MET A 89 3.41 2.22 3.77
N VAL A 90 2.46 1.89 2.89
CA VAL A 90 2.51 2.28 1.48
C VAL A 90 2.16 3.75 1.26
N ARG A 91 1.12 4.29 1.93
CA ARG A 91 0.55 5.60 1.56
C ARG A 91 1.00 6.76 2.43
N LEU A 92 1.21 6.53 3.72
CA LEU A 92 1.40 7.59 4.70
C LEU A 92 2.62 8.48 4.40
N PRO A 93 3.78 7.95 3.94
CA PRO A 93 4.94 8.79 3.63
C PRO A 93 4.67 9.87 2.56
N PHE A 94 3.77 9.61 1.62
CA PHE A 94 3.39 10.57 0.58
C PHE A 94 2.39 11.62 1.07
N VAL A 95 1.53 11.24 2.02
CA VAL A 95 0.62 12.16 2.72
C VAL A 95 1.44 13.14 3.57
N LEU A 96 2.41 12.61 4.32
CA LEU A 96 3.28 13.36 5.23
C LEU A 96 4.58 13.85 4.58
N ALA A 97 4.69 13.85 3.24
CA ALA A 97 5.96 14.14 2.56
C ALA A 97 6.54 15.52 2.93
N ARG A 98 5.70 16.53 3.17
CA ARG A 98 6.15 17.86 3.60
C ARG A 98 6.70 17.84 5.03
N GLU A 99 6.07 17.09 5.92
CA GLU A 99 6.54 16.90 7.29
C GLU A 99 7.89 16.19 7.29
N ALA A 100 8.03 15.10 6.54
CA ALA A 100 9.30 14.37 6.40
C ALA A 100 10.44 15.24 5.86
N GLN A 101 10.14 16.11 4.89
CA GLN A 101 11.13 17.05 4.36
C GLN A 101 11.61 18.05 5.42
N LEU A 102 10.70 18.53 6.27
CA LEU A 102 11.03 19.49 7.33
C LEU A 102 11.73 18.84 8.53
N ALA A 103 11.26 17.66 8.95
CA ALA A 103 11.73 16.98 10.14
C ALA A 103 13.04 16.19 9.91
N MET A 104 13.22 15.63 8.71
CA MET A 104 14.33 14.70 8.41
C MET A 104 15.18 15.14 7.21
N GLY A 105 14.80 16.21 6.49
CA GLY A 105 15.43 16.55 5.22
C GLY A 105 15.18 15.52 4.10
N TYR A 106 14.23 14.60 4.29
CA TYR A 106 13.94 13.51 3.35
C TYR A 106 12.69 13.80 2.52
N ASP A 107 12.82 13.73 1.19
CA ASP A 107 11.73 14.03 0.27
C ASP A 107 11.21 12.76 -0.39
N PHE A 108 10.13 12.20 0.15
CA PHE A 108 9.43 11.02 -0.37
C PHE A 108 8.86 11.21 -1.77
N MET A 109 8.76 12.43 -2.30
CA MET A 109 8.23 12.69 -3.64
C MET A 109 9.29 12.59 -4.75
N LYS A 110 10.58 12.43 -4.40
CA LYS A 110 11.65 12.21 -5.38
C LYS A 110 11.62 10.77 -5.89
N GLY A 111 11.77 10.56 -7.19
CA GLY A 111 11.74 9.22 -7.82
C GLY A 111 12.61 8.17 -7.10
N LYS A 112 13.87 8.52 -6.79
CA LYS A 112 14.78 7.63 -6.04
C LYS A 112 14.29 7.31 -4.62
N ALA A 113 13.61 8.25 -3.96
CA ALA A 113 13.06 8.06 -2.62
C ALA A 113 11.80 7.19 -2.65
N ILE A 114 10.97 7.31 -3.70
CA ILE A 114 9.81 6.43 -3.92
C ILE A 114 10.29 4.97 -4.07
N ASP A 115 11.29 4.74 -4.92
CA ASP A 115 11.84 3.40 -5.14
C ASP A 115 12.53 2.84 -3.89
N ALA A 116 13.26 3.68 -3.15
CA ALA A 116 13.85 3.29 -1.88
C ALA A 116 12.79 2.90 -0.84
N HIS A 117 11.69 3.66 -0.76
CA HIS A 117 10.58 3.35 0.14
C HIS A 117 9.85 2.07 -0.26
N ALA A 118 9.65 1.84 -1.56
CA ALA A 118 9.09 0.59 -2.06
C ALA A 118 9.94 -0.63 -1.64
N ASN A 119 11.26 -0.54 -1.80
CA ASN A 119 12.18 -1.59 -1.35
C ASN A 119 12.16 -1.77 0.17
N CYS A 120 12.09 -0.68 0.94
CA CYS A 120 11.93 -0.73 2.39
C CYS A 120 10.68 -1.50 2.80
N ALA A 121 9.53 -1.21 2.18
CA ALA A 121 8.27 -1.89 2.46
C ALA A 121 8.32 -3.39 2.15
N ILE A 122 8.95 -3.78 1.03
CA ILE A 122 9.17 -5.18 0.64
C ILE A 122 10.05 -5.87 1.69
N GLN A 123 11.17 -5.26 2.08
CA GLN A 123 12.07 -5.81 3.06
C GLN A 123 11.39 -5.99 4.42
N LEU A 124 10.58 -5.03 4.88
CA LEU A 124 9.88 -5.17 6.16
C LEU A 124 8.86 -6.31 6.19
N LEU A 125 8.18 -6.58 5.08
CA LEU A 125 7.16 -7.63 5.02
C LEU A 125 7.69 -9.02 4.65
N MET A 126 8.85 -9.09 4.01
CA MET A 126 9.37 -10.33 3.43
C MET A 126 10.83 -10.61 3.82
N HIS A 127 11.34 -9.89 4.81
CA HIS A 127 12.62 -10.21 5.45
C HIS A 127 12.54 -11.63 6.02
N ARG A 128 13.44 -12.50 5.55
CA ARG A 128 13.77 -13.75 6.24
C ARG A 128 14.99 -13.52 7.11
#